data_AF-A0A8K2AGT6-F1
#
_entry.id   AF-A0A8K2AGT6-F1
#
_cell.length_a   1.000
_cell.length_b   1.000
_cell.length_c   1.000
_cell.angle_alpha   90.00
_cell.angle_beta   90.00
_cell.angle_gamma   90.00
#
_symmetry.space_group_name_H-M   'P 1'
#
loop_
_entity.id
_entity.type
_entity.pdbx_description
1 polymer ?
#
loop_
_entity_poly.entity_id
_entity_poly.type
_entity_poly.pdbx_seq_one_letter_code
_entity_poly.pdbx_strand_id
1 'polypeptide(L)'
;MYKAKDFENIAQAIGRDQTQRLIDENRGKWWIYIPKAPTPRIVEIIGLRASQKLCELYGGDRLRVPSSAKSDAQKNAEICRAVMRGEPAVSVCCRFGLRGDRLLSILRANIGEAEFETLRSEIETCIGYNGLAARHEQIQKRLAAGETITSVARSFGLNPTWVLEIGKRSAKA
;
A
#
# COMPACT_ATOMS: atom_id res chain seq x y z
N MET A 1 -11.57 -9.25 28.10
CA MET A 1 -12.63 -8.81 27.18
C MET A 1 -12.05 -7.72 26.27
N TYR A 2 -11.80 -8.01 24.99
CA TYR A 2 -11.19 -7.05 24.06
C TYR A 2 -12.25 -6.03 23.64
N LYS A 3 -12.22 -4.82 24.20
CA LYS A 3 -12.98 -3.70 23.65
C LYS A 3 -12.27 -3.30 22.36
N ALA A 4 -12.92 -3.45 21.21
CA ALA A 4 -12.47 -2.82 19.98
C ALA A 4 -12.55 -1.31 20.20
N LYS A 5 -11.46 -0.71 20.70
CA LYS A 5 -11.39 0.72 20.95
C LYS A 5 -11.17 1.40 19.60
N ASP A 6 -12.10 2.27 19.24
CA ASP A 6 -12.14 2.86 17.92
C ASP A 6 -10.97 3.82 17.69
N PHE A 7 -10.34 3.72 16.53
CA PHE A 7 -9.22 4.59 16.15
C PHE A 7 -9.64 6.06 16.02
N GLU A 8 -10.94 6.36 15.99
CA GLU A 8 -11.46 7.72 16.08
C GLU A 8 -11.20 8.37 17.44
N ASN A 9 -11.30 7.62 18.55
CA ASN A 9 -10.97 8.12 19.88
C ASN A 9 -9.46 8.39 20.00
N ILE A 10 -8.64 7.54 19.36
CA ILE A 10 -7.19 7.74 19.28
C ILE A 10 -6.88 9.00 18.46
N ALA A 11 -7.54 9.17 17.31
CA ALA A 11 -7.38 10.36 16.47
C ALA A 11 -7.77 11.66 17.17
N GLN A 12 -8.80 11.64 18.02
CA GLN A 12 -9.14 12.78 18.88
C GLN A 12 -8.08 13.03 19.94
N ALA A 13 -7.50 11.98 20.52
CA ALA A 13 -6.51 12.11 21.58
C ALA A 13 -5.16 12.64 21.08
N ILE A 14 -4.59 11.99 20.07
CA ILE A 14 -3.20 12.23 19.63
C ILE A 14 -3.09 12.97 18.29
N GLY A 15 -4.21 13.22 17.62
CA GLY A 15 -4.28 13.84 16.30
C GLY A 15 -4.43 12.81 15.18
N ARG A 16 -5.09 13.24 14.09
CA ARG A 16 -5.38 12.40 12.91
C ARG A 16 -4.09 11.95 12.22
N ASP A 17 -3.13 12.85 12.03
CA ASP A 17 -1.88 12.56 11.32
C ASP A 17 -1.03 11.54 12.07
N GLN A 18 -0.91 11.70 13.38
CA GLN A 18 -0.18 10.79 14.28
C GLN A 18 -0.85 9.41 14.28
N THR A 19 -2.18 9.39 14.35
CA THR A 19 -2.94 8.15 14.29
C THR A 19 -2.74 7.44 12.96
N GLN A 20 -2.72 8.18 11.84
CA GLN A 20 -2.46 7.63 10.52
C GLN A 20 -1.05 7.05 10.41
N ARG A 21 -0.02 7.76 10.91
CA ARG A 21 1.36 7.24 10.98
C ARG A 21 1.45 5.95 11.79
N LEU A 22 0.73 5.87 12.91
CA LEU A 22 0.69 4.66 13.74
C LEU A 22 0.07 3.47 13.00
N ILE A 23 -1.00 3.70 12.22
CA ILE A 23 -1.62 2.69 11.36
C ILE A 23 -0.65 2.27 10.26
N ASP A 24 -0.02 3.24 9.59
CA ASP A 24 0.85 2.99 8.44
C ASP A 24 2.08 2.16 8.80
N GLU A 25 2.72 2.47 9.93
CA GLU A 25 3.89 1.72 10.44
C GLU A 25 3.55 0.29 10.90
N ASN A 26 2.26 0.00 11.11
CA ASN A 26 1.78 -1.30 11.55
C ASN A 26 0.86 -1.97 10.52
N ARG A 27 0.92 -1.53 9.25
CA ARG A 27 0.21 -2.19 8.15
C ARG A 27 0.52 -3.68 8.10
N GLY A 28 -0.53 -4.48 7.90
CA GLY A 28 -0.46 -5.94 7.87
C GLY A 28 -0.54 -6.61 9.25
N LYS A 29 -0.48 -5.85 10.35
CA LYS A 29 -0.78 -6.38 11.69
C LYS A 29 -2.25 -6.22 12.01
N TRP A 30 -2.76 -7.16 12.78
CA TRP A 30 -4.14 -7.12 13.28
C TRP A 30 -4.25 -6.32 14.58
N TRP A 31 -3.15 -6.19 15.33
CA TRP A 31 -3.10 -5.54 16.64
C TRP A 31 -1.77 -4.81 16.86
N ILE A 32 -1.81 -3.72 17.63
CA ILE A 32 -0.64 -3.01 18.15
C ILE A 32 -0.71 -3.05 19.68
N TYR A 33 0.38 -3.43 20.32
CA TYR A 33 0.52 -3.29 21.77
C TYR A 33 0.97 -1.88 22.13
N ILE A 34 0.29 -1.25 23.08
CA ILE A 34 0.67 0.07 23.60
C ILE A 34 1.44 -0.13 24.91
N PRO A 35 2.71 0.31 24.98
CA PRO A 35 3.50 0.17 26.19
C PRO A 35 2.95 1.06 27.31
N LYS A 36 3.20 0.69 28.57
CA LYS A 36 2.80 1.50 29.74
C LYS A 36 3.51 2.86 29.82
N ALA A 37 4.66 2.98 29.15
CA ALA A 37 5.44 4.20 29.05
C ALA A 37 5.97 4.37 27.62
N PRO A 38 6.20 5.61 27.15
CA PRO A 38 6.75 5.86 25.82
C PRO A 38 8.06 5.12 25.59
N THR A 39 8.12 4.32 24.53
CA THR A 39 9.35 3.68 24.05
C THR A 39 9.95 4.48 22.90
N PRO A 40 11.28 4.41 22.66
CA PRO A 40 11.92 5.12 21.55
C PRO A 40 11.21 4.88 20.21
N ARG A 41 10.83 3.63 19.93
CA ARG A 41 10.13 3.25 18.71
C ARG A 41 8.79 3.99 18.53
N ILE A 42 7.95 4.09 19.56
CA ILE A 42 6.65 4.76 19.40
C ILE A 42 6.83 6.29 19.33
N VAL A 43 7.84 6.83 20.02
CA VAL A 43 8.21 8.24 19.97
C VAL A 43 8.66 8.63 18.56
N GLU A 44 9.44 7.79 17.87
CA GLU A 44 9.87 8.03 16.49
C GLU A 44 8.68 8.10 15.51
N ILE A 45 7.63 7.30 15.72
CA ILE A 45 6.50 7.20 14.79
C ILE A 45 5.55 8.40 14.93
N ILE A 46 5.14 8.72 16.17
CA ILE A 46 4.07 9.69 16.44
C ILE A 46 4.53 10.94 17.20
N GLY A 47 5.78 10.97 17.66
CA GLY A 47 6.34 12.04 18.47
C GLY A 47 6.13 11.83 19.98
N LEU A 48 7.00 12.45 20.79
CA LEU A 48 7.02 12.26 22.25
C LEU A 48 5.68 12.62 22.90
N ARG A 49 5.13 13.80 22.61
CA ARG A 49 3.88 14.27 23.22
C ARG A 49 2.69 13.37 22.91
N ALA A 50 2.57 12.92 21.66
CA ALA A 50 1.52 12.00 21.23
C ALA A 50 1.69 10.63 21.90
N SER A 51 2.93 10.12 21.96
CA SER A 51 3.21 8.85 22.61
C SER A 51 2.91 8.84 24.11
N GLN A 52 3.20 9.93 24.83
CA GLN A 52 2.87 10.09 26.24
C GLN A 52 1.36 9.98 26.45
N LYS A 53 0.58 10.74 25.67
CA LYS A 53 -0.89 10.73 25.76
C LYS A 53 -1.50 9.39 25.34
N LEU A 54 -0.90 8.70 24.37
CA LEU A 54 -1.34 7.36 23.98
C LEU A 54 -1.08 6.33 25.09
N CYS A 55 0.09 6.38 25.73
CA CYS A 55 0.45 5.48 26.84
C CYS A 55 -0.39 5.76 28.09
N GLU A 56 -0.74 7.01 28.35
CA GLU A 56 -1.64 7.39 29.46
C GLU A 56 -3.03 6.77 29.28
N LEU A 57 -3.59 6.85 28.06
CA LEU A 57 -4.95 6.38 27.78
C LEU A 57 -5.07 4.86 27.60
N TYR A 58 -4.02 4.23 27.05
CA TYR A 58 -4.08 2.84 26.58
C TYR A 58 -2.86 2.01 27.01
N GLY A 59 -2.06 2.48 27.96
CA GLY A 59 -0.85 1.79 28.40
C GLY A 59 -1.13 0.38 28.92
N GLY A 60 -0.53 -0.62 28.28
CA GLY A 60 -0.75 -2.03 28.58
C GLY A 60 -1.85 -2.70 27.74
N ASP A 61 -2.60 -1.94 26.94
CA ASP A 61 -3.65 -2.48 26.08
C ASP A 61 -3.11 -2.97 24.72
N ARG A 62 -3.93 -3.76 24.04
CA ARG A 62 -3.77 -4.09 22.61
C ARG A 62 -4.88 -3.40 21.81
N LEU A 63 -4.50 -2.58 20.85
CA LEU A 63 -5.41 -1.86 19.97
C LEU A 63 -5.52 -2.59 18.64
N ARG A 64 -6.75 -2.78 18.15
CA ARG A 64 -6.99 -3.43 16.85
C ARG A 64 -6.64 -2.48 15.73
N VAL A 65 -5.67 -2.83 14.90
CA VAL A 65 -5.38 -2.00 13.71
C VAL A 65 -6.58 -2.14 12.77
N PRO A 66 -7.18 -1.02 12.32
CA PRO A 66 -8.24 -1.10 11.33
C PRO A 66 -7.66 -1.77 10.08
N SER A 67 -8.29 -2.85 9.62
CA SER A 67 -8.09 -3.29 8.23
C SER A 67 -8.52 -2.12 7.37
N SER A 68 -7.59 -1.60 6.59
CA SER A 68 -7.55 -0.18 6.24
C SER A 68 -8.52 0.20 5.13
N ALA A 69 -9.83 0.06 5.33
CA ALA A 69 -10.85 0.49 4.37
C ALA A 69 -10.75 2.00 4.05
N LYS A 70 -10.39 2.84 5.04
CA LYS A 70 -10.16 4.28 4.84
C LYS A 70 -8.87 4.57 4.04
N SER A 71 -7.79 3.79 4.22
CA SER A 71 -6.60 3.92 3.35
C SER A 71 -6.86 3.38 1.97
N ASP A 72 -7.68 2.34 1.85
CA ASP A 72 -8.05 1.73 0.58
C ASP A 72 -8.92 2.69 -0.22
N ALA A 73 -9.86 3.40 0.40
CA ALA A 73 -10.63 4.44 -0.27
C ALA A 73 -9.72 5.58 -0.79
N GLN A 74 -8.77 6.05 0.02
CA GLN A 74 -7.83 7.10 -0.40
C GLN A 74 -6.89 6.61 -1.51
N LYS A 75 -6.38 5.38 -1.39
CA LYS A 75 -5.57 4.71 -2.42
C LYS A 75 -6.36 4.52 -3.71
N ASN A 76 -7.61 4.07 -3.62
CA ASN A 76 -8.51 3.90 -4.76
C ASN A 76 -8.79 5.24 -5.44
N ALA A 77 -9.03 6.30 -4.66
CA ALA A 77 -9.22 7.65 -5.21
C ALA A 77 -7.96 8.16 -5.92
N GLU A 78 -6.76 7.80 -5.46
CA GLU A 78 -5.50 8.12 -6.15
C GLU A 78 -5.30 7.28 -7.42
N ILE A 79 -5.64 5.99 -7.38
CA ILE A 79 -5.63 5.10 -8.54
C ILE A 79 -6.58 5.63 -9.62
N CYS A 80 -7.81 6.00 -9.25
CA CYS A 80 -8.79 6.56 -10.18
C CYS A 80 -8.28 7.87 -10.77
N ARG A 81 -7.75 8.78 -9.94
CA ARG A 81 -7.14 10.04 -10.43
C ARG A 81 -5.99 9.80 -11.40
N ALA A 82 -5.13 8.81 -11.14
CA ALA A 82 -4.03 8.48 -12.02
C ALA A 82 -4.52 8.03 -13.40
N VAL A 83 -5.48 7.11 -13.44
CA VAL A 83 -6.06 6.62 -14.69
C VAL A 83 -6.79 7.74 -15.44
N MET A 84 -7.58 8.56 -14.73
CA MET A 84 -8.30 9.68 -15.32
C MET A 84 -7.39 10.79 -15.86
N ARG A 85 -6.13 10.89 -15.40
CA ARG A 85 -5.10 11.75 -15.99
C ARG A 85 -4.48 11.18 -17.26
N GLY A 86 -4.92 9.99 -17.71
CA GLY A 86 -4.34 9.28 -18.85
C GLY A 86 -3.05 8.54 -18.52
N GLU A 87 -2.73 8.29 -17.24
CA GLU A 87 -1.58 7.44 -16.93
C GLU A 87 -1.82 6.01 -17.45
N PRO A 88 -0.85 5.40 -18.15
CA PRO A 88 -1.03 4.04 -18.68
C PRO A 88 -1.36 3.04 -17.58
N ALA A 89 -2.35 2.18 -17.82
CA ALA A 89 -2.86 1.21 -16.84
C ALA A 89 -1.76 0.29 -16.27
N VAL A 90 -0.77 -0.09 -17.09
CA VAL A 90 0.39 -0.87 -16.65
C VAL A 90 1.24 -0.09 -15.65
N SER A 91 1.48 1.21 -15.91
CA SER A 91 2.23 2.08 -15.00
C SER A 91 1.52 2.21 -13.64
N VAL A 92 0.21 2.43 -13.67
CA VAL A 92 -0.63 2.49 -12.47
C VAL A 92 -0.60 1.16 -11.71
N CYS A 93 -0.77 0.03 -12.39
CA CYS A 93 -0.68 -1.30 -11.80
C CYS A 93 0.68 -1.52 -11.12
N CYS A 94 1.78 -1.20 -11.81
CA CYS A 94 3.13 -1.35 -11.26
C CYS A 94 3.35 -0.45 -10.04
N ARG A 95 2.95 0.82 -10.11
CA ARG A 95 3.12 1.79 -9.01
C ARG A 95 2.36 1.37 -7.76
N PHE A 96 1.14 0.86 -7.90
CA PHE A 96 0.29 0.51 -6.77
C PHE A 96 0.32 -0.99 -6.39
N GLY A 97 1.13 -1.79 -7.08
CA GLY A 97 1.27 -3.24 -6.85
C GLY A 97 -0.01 -4.02 -7.15
N LEU A 98 -0.76 -3.62 -8.18
CA LEU A 98 -2.05 -4.20 -8.54
C LEU A 98 -1.92 -5.14 -9.74
N ARG A 99 -2.81 -6.12 -9.79
CA ARG A 99 -3.13 -6.83 -11.02
C ARG A 99 -4.22 -6.05 -11.76
N GLY A 100 -4.31 -6.20 -13.08
CA GLY A 100 -5.23 -5.37 -13.85
C GLY A 100 -6.71 -5.72 -13.64
N ASP A 101 -7.05 -6.97 -13.31
CA ASP A 101 -8.39 -7.35 -12.83
C ASP A 101 -8.79 -6.58 -11.56
N ARG A 102 -7.84 -6.41 -10.62
CA ARG A 102 -8.04 -5.60 -9.43
C ARG A 102 -8.18 -4.12 -9.77
N LEU A 103 -7.43 -3.62 -10.75
CA LEU A 103 -7.57 -2.24 -11.24
C LEU A 103 -8.98 -2.01 -11.82
N LEU A 104 -9.47 -2.90 -12.70
CA LEU A 104 -10.83 -2.82 -13.25
C LEU A 104 -11.90 -2.82 -12.16
N SER A 105 -11.77 -3.71 -11.18
CA SER A 105 -12.69 -3.77 -10.03
C SER A 105 -12.72 -2.46 -9.23
N ILE A 106 -11.56 -1.81 -9.04
CA ILE A 106 -11.47 -0.53 -8.35
C ILE A 106 -12.13 0.57 -9.17
N LEU A 107 -11.81 0.67 -10.46
CA LEU A 107 -12.37 1.71 -11.34
C LEU A 107 -13.89 1.59 -11.42
N ARG A 108 -14.42 0.40 -11.74
CA ARG A 108 -15.86 0.15 -11.82
C ARG A 108 -16.63 0.56 -10.56
N ALA A 109 -16.01 0.41 -9.39
CA ALA A 109 -16.63 0.76 -8.12
C ALA A 109 -16.55 2.24 -7.76
N ASN A 110 -15.74 3.06 -8.46
CA ASN A 110 -15.39 4.42 -8.04
C ASN A 110 -15.53 5.50 -9.14
N ILE A 111 -15.76 5.14 -10.39
CA ILE A 111 -15.99 6.08 -11.50
C ILE A 111 -17.33 5.79 -12.19
N GLY A 112 -17.81 6.72 -13.02
CA GLY A 112 -19.07 6.54 -13.75
C GLY A 112 -18.97 5.45 -14.82
N GLU A 113 -20.08 4.78 -15.12
CA GLU A 113 -20.12 3.66 -16.10
C GLU A 113 -19.59 4.06 -17.48
N ALA A 114 -19.88 5.28 -17.94
CA ALA A 114 -19.40 5.80 -19.22
C ALA A 114 -17.87 6.00 -19.26
N GLU A 115 -17.29 6.48 -18.16
CA GLU A 115 -15.84 6.66 -18.02
C GLU A 115 -15.14 5.30 -17.96
N PHE A 116 -15.74 4.36 -17.22
CA PHE A 116 -15.24 2.99 -17.12
C PHE A 116 -15.21 2.28 -18.47
N GLU A 117 -16.30 2.32 -19.25
CA GLU A 117 -16.36 1.60 -20.52
C GLU A 117 -15.36 2.17 -21.55
N THR A 118 -15.10 3.47 -21.50
CA THR A 118 -14.06 4.12 -22.34
C THR A 118 -12.67 3.55 -22.02
N LEU A 119 -12.34 3.43 -20.73
CA LEU A 119 -11.03 2.95 -20.26
C LEU A 119 -10.88 1.42 -20.33
N ARG A 120 -12.00 0.70 -20.33
CA ARG A 120 -12.04 -0.76 -20.23
C ARG A 120 -11.25 -1.43 -21.34
N SER A 121 -11.42 -1.01 -22.59
CA SER A 121 -10.74 -1.60 -23.75
C SER A 121 -9.21 -1.44 -23.68
N GLU A 122 -8.72 -0.27 -23.25
CA GLU A 122 -7.29 0.00 -23.04
C GLU A 122 -6.72 -0.86 -21.90
N ILE A 123 -7.47 -1.01 -20.82
CA ILE A 123 -7.06 -1.77 -19.65
C ILE A 123 -7.10 -3.28 -19.91
N GLU A 124 -8.15 -3.78 -20.59
CA GLU A 124 -8.28 -5.19 -20.97
C GLU A 124 -7.14 -5.61 -21.91
N THR A 125 -6.71 -4.73 -22.81
CA THR A 125 -5.51 -4.97 -23.65
C THR A 125 -4.23 -5.12 -22.80
N CYS A 126 -4.15 -4.42 -21.66
CA CYS A 126 -3.04 -4.55 -20.71
C CYS A 126 -3.14 -5.82 -19.84
N ILE A 127 -4.36 -6.28 -19.52
CA ILE A 127 -4.65 -7.47 -18.71
C ILE A 127 -4.46 -8.75 -19.52
N GLY A 128 -4.83 -8.73 -20.79
CA GLY A 128 -4.92 -9.90 -21.64
C GLY A 128 -3.58 -10.48 -22.07
N TYR A 129 -2.51 -9.67 -22.21
CA TYR A 129 -1.29 -10.19 -22.86
C TYR A 129 0.06 -9.64 -22.41
N ASN A 130 0.18 -8.53 -21.66
CA ASN A 130 1.51 -7.90 -21.50
C ASN A 130 1.86 -7.36 -20.11
N GLY A 131 0.93 -7.35 -19.14
CA GLY A 131 1.23 -6.79 -17.81
C GLY A 131 2.36 -7.51 -17.06
N LEU A 132 2.41 -8.85 -17.12
CA LEU A 132 3.47 -9.63 -16.46
C LEU A 132 4.78 -9.58 -17.24
N ALA A 133 4.72 -9.69 -18.56
CA ALA A 133 5.89 -9.65 -19.44
C ALA A 133 6.57 -8.28 -19.44
N ALA A 134 5.80 -7.19 -19.58
CA ALA A 134 6.33 -5.83 -19.49
C ALA A 134 6.87 -5.53 -18.09
N ARG A 135 6.22 -6.03 -17.03
CA ARG A 135 6.74 -5.92 -15.65
C ARG A 135 8.05 -6.69 -15.49
N HIS A 136 8.17 -7.88 -16.05
CA HIS A 136 9.41 -8.66 -16.04
C HIS A 136 10.52 -7.93 -16.81
N GLU A 137 10.22 -7.39 -18.00
CA GLU A 137 11.16 -6.62 -18.80
C GLU A 137 11.66 -5.38 -18.05
N GLN A 138 10.75 -4.67 -17.36
CA GLN A 138 11.11 -3.49 -16.58
C GLN A 138 11.94 -3.83 -15.33
N ILE A 139 11.64 -4.96 -14.68
CA ILE A 139 12.47 -5.51 -13.60
C ILE A 139 13.86 -5.85 -14.13
N GLN A 140 13.95 -6.51 -15.29
CA GLN A 140 15.22 -6.88 -15.92
C GLN A 140 16.05 -5.65 -16.31
N LYS A 141 15.46 -4.63 -16.93
CA LYS A 141 16.16 -3.38 -17.28
C LYS A 141 16.75 -2.69 -16.05
N ARG A 142 16.03 -2.67 -14.93
CA ARG A 142 16.50 -2.04 -13.68
C ARG A 142 17.61 -2.85 -13.00
N LEU A 143 17.51 -4.18 -13.02
CA LEU A 143 18.60 -5.04 -12.55
C LEU A 143 19.85 -4.89 -13.43
N ALA A 144 19.69 -4.81 -14.75
CA ALA A 144 20.78 -4.58 -15.70
C ALA A 144 21.43 -3.19 -15.52
N ALA A 145 20.65 -2.18 -15.10
CA ALA A 145 21.15 -0.86 -14.73
C ALA A 145 21.88 -0.82 -13.37
N GLY A 146 22.03 -1.96 -12.69
CA GLY A 146 22.75 -2.09 -11.43
C GLY A 146 21.92 -1.80 -10.18
N GLU A 147 20.60 -1.66 -10.29
CA GLU A 147 19.76 -1.52 -9.10
C GLU A 147 19.73 -2.79 -8.26
N THR A 148 19.70 -2.62 -6.93
CA THR A 148 19.64 -3.76 -6.02
C THR A 148 18.28 -4.44 -6.08
N ILE A 149 18.27 -5.78 -5.92
CA ILE A 149 17.05 -6.60 -5.88
C ILE A 149 16.05 -6.05 -4.86
N THR A 150 16.53 -5.63 -3.69
CA THR A 150 15.69 -5.07 -2.61
C THR A 150 15.03 -3.74 -3.03
N SER A 151 15.75 -2.87 -3.74
CA SER A 151 15.21 -1.61 -4.27
C SER A 151 14.11 -1.88 -5.31
N VAL A 152 14.40 -2.76 -6.26
CA VAL A 152 13.47 -3.15 -7.31
C VAL A 152 12.23 -3.81 -6.70
N ALA A 153 12.40 -4.79 -5.80
CA ALA A 153 11.32 -5.46 -5.10
C ALA A 153 10.40 -4.49 -4.35
N ARG A 154 10.98 -3.53 -3.60
CA ARG A 154 10.22 -2.49 -2.90
C ARG A 154 9.41 -1.64 -3.87
N SER A 155 10.00 -1.21 -4.98
CA SER A 155 9.33 -0.34 -5.95
C SER A 155 8.15 -0.99 -6.68
N PHE A 156 8.18 -2.32 -6.84
CA PHE A 156 7.11 -3.08 -7.48
C PHE A 156 6.19 -3.78 -6.47
N GLY A 157 6.41 -3.62 -5.16
CA GLY A 157 5.63 -4.33 -4.13
C GLY A 157 5.78 -5.86 -4.19
N LEU A 158 6.97 -6.34 -4.53
CA LEU A 158 7.28 -7.76 -4.75
C LEU A 158 8.15 -8.34 -3.63
N ASN A 159 8.16 -9.67 -3.54
CA ASN A 159 9.14 -10.39 -2.75
C ASN A 159 10.52 -10.35 -3.45
N PRO A 160 11.62 -10.00 -2.75
CA PRO A 160 12.98 -10.03 -3.30
C PRO A 160 13.36 -11.34 -3.99
N THR A 161 12.92 -12.48 -3.46
CA THR A 161 13.17 -13.80 -4.06
C THR A 161 12.54 -13.93 -5.44
N TRP A 162 11.36 -13.36 -5.65
CA TRP A 162 10.67 -13.40 -6.93
C TRP A 162 11.37 -12.52 -7.98
N VAL A 163 11.90 -11.36 -7.56
CA VAL A 163 12.72 -10.48 -8.41
C VAL A 163 14.02 -11.18 -8.83
N LEU A 164 14.68 -11.90 -7.91
CA LEU A 164 15.86 -12.72 -8.20
C LEU A 164 15.55 -13.79 -9.25
N GLU A 165 14.41 -14.49 -9.14
CA GLU A 165 13.99 -15.51 -10.11
C GLU A 165 13.77 -14.94 -11.52
N ILE A 166 13.18 -13.75 -11.62
CA ILE A 166 12.99 -13.06 -12.91
C ILE A 166 14.32 -12.70 -13.55
N GLY A 167 15.29 -12.21 -12.76
CA GLY A 167 16.64 -11.92 -13.24
C GLY A 167 17.35 -13.18 -13.75
N LYS A 168 17.24 -14.30 -13.04
CA LYS A 168 17.86 -15.58 -13.44
C LYS A 168 17.34 -16.15 -14.75
N ARG A 169 16.06 -15.90 -15.08
CA ARG A 169 15.45 -16.39 -16.33
C ARG A 169 16.02 -15.70 -17.59
N SER A 170 16.60 -14.51 -17.48
CA SER A 170 17.21 -13.83 -18.64
C SER A 170 18.64 -14.32 -18.94
N ALA A 171 19.34 -14.90 -17.97
CA ALA A 171 20.70 -15.41 -18.14
C ALA A 171 20.76 -16.79 -18.82
N LYS A 172 19.60 -17.40 -19.09
CA LYS A 172 19.45 -18.74 -19.71
C LYS A 172 18.86 -18.69 -21.12
N ALA A 173 18.57 -17.51 -21.65
CA ALA A 173 18.15 -17.29 -23.04
C ALA A 173 19.33 -16.71 -23.81
#